data_AF-A0AAN9AR54-F1
#
_entry.id   AF-A0AAN9AR54-F1
#
_cell.length_a   1.000
_cell.length_b   1.000
_cell.length_c   1.000
_cell.angle_alpha   90.00
_cell.angle_beta   90.00
_cell.angle_gamma   90.00
#
_symmetry.space_group_name_H-M   'P 1'
#
loop_
_entity.id
_entity.type
_entity.pdbx_description
1 polymer ?
#
loop_
_entity_poly.entity_id
_entity_poly.type
_entity_poly.pdbx_seq_one_letter_code
_entity_poly.pdbx_strand_id
1 'polypeptide(L)'
;MLDARSDQIKRCRADAFSGQMSQAQRMVKRSRVDLKAGEVGDNVAVPVPLVDRGRGDPRNILGVILHRDVETDIYTIAVKAGILHGGYSRNQFDLCPQRLLTEEDVSLDKAVSLRSAVIEQSASGGQGIVKCSCAGSTKCKTNRCKCYKAKVLCNSRCHSSQSCTNK
;
A
#
# COMPACT_ATOMS: atom_id res chain seq x y z
N MET A 1 21.34 18.93 41.97
CA MET A 1 21.23 17.46 41.79
C MET A 1 20.30 17.07 40.62
N LEU A 2 19.28 17.87 40.26
CA LEU A 2 18.40 17.59 39.11
C LEU A 2 19.06 17.79 37.73
N ASP A 3 20.01 18.73 37.60
CA ASP A 3 20.68 19.03 36.32
C ASP A 3 21.59 17.91 35.82
N ALA A 4 22.35 17.27 36.71
CA ALA A 4 23.25 16.17 36.35
C ALA A 4 22.48 14.97 35.75
N ARG A 5 21.28 14.69 36.26
CA ARG A 5 20.38 13.65 35.71
C ARG A 5 19.85 14.04 34.34
N SER A 6 19.46 15.31 34.16
CA SER A 6 18.98 15.83 32.87
C SER A 6 20.06 15.75 31.79
N ASP A 7 21.29 16.12 32.12
CA ASP A 7 22.42 16.07 31.19
C ASP A 7 22.84 14.65 30.84
N GLN A 8 22.78 13.73 31.79
CA GLN A 8 23.02 12.32 31.50
C GLN A 8 21.95 11.74 30.56
N ILE A 9 20.68 12.10 30.73
CA ILE A 9 19.61 11.71 29.79
C ILE A 9 19.87 12.26 28.38
N LYS A 10 20.31 13.51 28.26
CA LYS A 10 20.65 14.11 26.95
C LYS A 10 21.79 13.37 26.27
N ARG A 11 22.86 13.02 27.01
CA ARG A 11 24.00 12.24 26.48
C ARG A 11 23.55 10.87 26.00
N CYS A 12 22.81 10.11 26.84
CA CYS A 12 22.30 8.80 26.45
C CYS A 12 21.40 8.87 25.20
N ARG A 13 20.60 9.94 25.03
CA ARG A 13 19.79 10.15 23.82
C ARG A 13 20.65 10.41 22.59
N ALA A 14 21.72 11.21 22.72
CA ALA A 14 22.64 11.49 21.63
C ALA A 14 23.41 10.23 21.20
N ASP A 15 23.86 9.43 22.16
CA ASP A 15 24.55 8.15 21.90
C ASP A 15 23.60 7.11 21.29
N ALA A 16 22.36 7.04 21.77
CA ALA A 16 21.34 6.19 21.16
C ALA A 16 21.04 6.62 19.72
N PHE A 17 20.94 7.92 19.46
CA PHE A 17 20.72 8.46 18.12
C PHE A 17 21.87 8.14 17.16
N SER A 18 23.12 8.33 17.58
CA SER A 18 24.30 8.01 16.77
C SER A 18 24.41 6.51 16.48
N GLY A 19 24.08 5.67 17.47
CA GLY A 19 23.97 4.21 17.30
C GLY A 19 22.89 3.82 16.30
N GLN A 20 21.69 4.40 16.41
CA GLN A 20 20.59 4.17 15.46
C GLN A 20 20.96 4.60 14.04
N MET A 21 21.59 5.76 13.87
CA MET A 21 22.08 6.23 12.56
C MET A 21 23.10 5.29 11.95
N SER A 22 24.07 4.82 12.75
CA SER A 22 25.09 3.88 12.28
C SER A 22 24.47 2.55 11.83
N GLN A 23 23.47 2.04 12.56
CA GLN A 23 22.75 0.83 12.18
C GLN A 23 21.91 1.04 10.92
N ALA A 24 21.20 2.16 10.82
CA ALA A 24 20.40 2.50 9.64
C ALA A 24 21.27 2.53 8.37
N GLN A 25 22.46 3.14 8.44
CA GLN A 25 23.42 3.14 7.33
C GLN A 25 23.87 1.73 6.93
N ARG A 26 24.14 0.85 7.89
CA ARG A 26 24.49 -0.56 7.61
C ARG A 26 23.34 -1.29 6.92
N MET A 27 22.11 -1.09 7.39
CA MET A 27 20.92 -1.71 6.80
C MET A 27 20.71 -1.28 5.35
N VAL A 28 20.87 0.02 5.04
CA VAL A 28 20.75 0.54 3.67
C VAL A 28 21.83 -0.03 2.76
N LYS A 29 23.09 -0.07 3.22
CA LYS A 29 24.20 -0.66 2.46
C LYS A 29 23.93 -2.13 2.14
N ARG A 30 23.50 -2.91 3.13
CA ARG A 30 23.17 -4.33 2.94
C ARG A 30 22.01 -4.51 1.96
N SER A 31 20.94 -3.74 2.11
CA SER A 31 19.78 -3.78 1.21
C SER A 31 20.17 -3.55 -0.25
N ARG A 32 21.07 -2.58 -0.52
CA ARG A 32 21.57 -2.29 -1.87
C ARG A 32 22.42 -3.41 -2.48
N VAL A 33 23.03 -4.26 -1.66
CA VAL A 33 23.83 -5.42 -2.08
C VAL A 33 22.91 -6.61 -2.36
N ASP A 34 21.96 -6.87 -1.45
CA ASP A 34 21.07 -8.02 -1.53
C ASP A 34 20.00 -7.83 -2.64
N LEU A 35 19.56 -6.59 -2.89
CA LEU A 35 18.50 -6.25 -3.85
C LEU A 35 19.07 -5.63 -5.12
N LYS A 36 18.83 -6.31 -6.24
CA LYS A 36 19.16 -5.83 -7.59
C LYS A 36 18.47 -4.50 -7.87
N ALA A 37 19.18 -3.58 -8.51
CA ALA A 37 18.59 -2.34 -9.00
C ALA A 37 17.78 -2.62 -10.27
N GLY A 38 16.61 -1.98 -10.38
CA GLY A 38 15.83 -1.99 -11.62
C GLY A 38 16.21 -0.84 -12.54
N GLU A 39 15.96 -1.02 -13.83
CA GLU A 39 16.08 0.00 -14.86
C GLU A 39 14.70 0.50 -15.31
N VAL A 40 14.67 1.65 -15.99
CA VAL A 40 13.43 2.17 -16.58
C VAL A 40 12.95 1.19 -17.65
N GLY A 41 11.65 0.88 -17.65
CA GLY A 41 11.04 -0.12 -18.51
C GLY A 41 11.04 -1.55 -17.95
N ASP A 42 11.72 -1.81 -16.82
CA ASP A 42 11.64 -3.10 -16.17
C ASP A 42 10.25 -3.34 -15.56
N ASN A 43 9.82 -4.59 -15.63
CA ASN A 43 8.60 -5.04 -14.98
C ASN A 43 8.85 -5.35 -13.51
N VAL A 44 7.93 -4.92 -12.65
CA VAL A 44 8.00 -5.08 -11.20
C VAL A 44 6.69 -5.63 -10.65
N ALA A 45 6.81 -6.39 -9.56
CA ALA A 45 5.68 -6.89 -8.79
C ALA A 45 5.66 -6.16 -7.44
N VAL A 46 4.65 -5.33 -7.22
CA VAL A 46 4.45 -4.61 -5.95
C VAL A 46 3.54 -5.44 -5.04
N PRO A 47 3.98 -5.85 -3.84
CA PRO A 47 3.16 -6.63 -2.92
C PRO A 47 2.01 -5.80 -2.36
N VAL A 48 0.82 -6.41 -2.33
CA VAL A 48 -0.41 -5.79 -1.85
C VAL A 48 -0.68 -6.19 -0.41
N PRO A 49 -0.88 -5.24 0.52
CA PRO A 49 -1.25 -5.53 1.90
C PRO A 49 -2.53 -6.36 1.99
N LEU A 50 -2.60 -7.27 2.95
CA LEU A 50 -3.76 -8.15 3.14
C LEU A 50 -5.08 -7.37 3.33
N VAL A 51 -5.02 -6.19 3.94
CA VAL A 51 -6.19 -5.32 4.19
C VAL A 51 -6.77 -4.71 2.91
N ASP A 52 -5.95 -4.57 1.88
CA ASP A 52 -6.31 -3.97 0.58
C ASP A 52 -6.57 -5.04 -0.48
N ARG A 53 -6.53 -6.33 -0.09
CA ARG A 53 -6.64 -7.48 -0.96
C ARG A 53 -7.94 -8.24 -0.71
N GLY A 54 -8.70 -8.50 -1.78
CA GLY A 54 -9.84 -9.41 -1.78
C GLY A 54 -9.40 -10.87 -1.69
N ARG A 55 -10.33 -11.77 -1.34
CA ARG A 55 -10.00 -13.20 -1.16
C ARG A 55 -9.47 -13.89 -2.43
N GLY A 56 -9.95 -13.45 -3.60
CA GLY A 56 -9.52 -13.96 -4.90
C GLY A 56 -8.43 -13.12 -5.56
N ASP A 57 -7.98 -12.04 -4.93
CA ASP A 57 -7.06 -11.10 -5.55
C ASP A 57 -5.61 -11.60 -5.46
N PRO A 58 -4.80 -11.33 -6.51
CA PRO A 58 -3.39 -11.68 -6.50
C PRO A 58 -2.67 -10.97 -5.36
N ARG A 59 -1.59 -11.60 -4.88
CA ARG A 59 -0.76 -11.04 -3.80
C ARG A 59 0.00 -9.79 -4.23
N ASN A 60 0.30 -9.68 -5.51
CA ASN A 60 1.12 -8.62 -6.08
C ASN A 60 0.38 -7.98 -7.25
N ILE A 61 0.60 -6.68 -7.45
CA ILE A 61 0.19 -5.94 -8.63
C ILE A 61 1.40 -5.77 -9.55
N LEU A 62 1.25 -6.05 -10.84
CA LEU A 62 2.30 -5.86 -11.82
C LEU A 62 2.33 -4.41 -12.31
N GLY A 63 3.54 -3.89 -12.49
CA GLY A 63 3.79 -2.55 -13.01
C GLY A 63 5.12 -2.44 -13.73
N VAL A 64 5.39 -1.26 -14.26
CA VAL A 64 6.59 -0.87 -15.01
C VAL A 64 7.27 0.29 -14.29
N ILE A 65 8.60 0.27 -14.23
CA ILE A 65 9.38 1.40 -13.72
C ILE A 65 9.41 2.51 -14.77
N LEU A 66 8.87 3.69 -14.43
CA LEU A 66 8.89 4.86 -15.31
C LEU A 66 10.11 5.74 -15.08
N HIS A 67 10.46 5.95 -13.82
CA HIS A 67 11.55 6.85 -13.45
C HIS A 67 12.25 6.33 -12.21
N ARG A 68 13.55 6.63 -12.11
CA ARG A 68 14.37 6.36 -10.94
C ARG A 68 15.18 7.59 -10.61
N ASP A 69 15.01 8.09 -9.40
CA ASP A 69 15.89 9.10 -8.84
C ASP A 69 17.20 8.43 -8.40
N VAL A 70 18.31 8.87 -8.99
CA VAL A 70 19.65 8.31 -8.76
C VAL A 70 20.21 8.73 -7.39
N GLU A 71 19.83 9.91 -6.88
CA GLU A 71 20.34 10.43 -5.61
C GLU A 71 19.69 9.71 -4.43
N THR A 72 18.35 9.60 -4.48
CA THR A 72 17.56 9.00 -3.39
C THR A 72 17.32 7.51 -3.57
N ASP A 73 17.56 6.95 -4.77
CA ASP A 73 17.28 5.56 -5.15
C ASP A 73 15.78 5.21 -5.01
N ILE A 74 14.94 6.18 -5.33
CA ILE A 74 13.48 6.10 -5.28
C ILE A 74 12.93 5.90 -6.70
N TYR A 75 11.95 5.01 -6.84
CA TYR A 75 11.37 4.58 -8.09
C TYR A 75 9.93 5.07 -8.23
N THR A 76 9.56 5.52 -9.41
CA THR A 76 8.17 5.77 -9.81
C THR A 76 7.69 4.59 -10.62
N ILE A 77 6.63 3.94 -10.15
CA ILE A 77 6.07 2.72 -10.75
C ILE A 77 4.69 3.04 -11.31
N ALA A 78 4.42 2.60 -12.52
CA ALA A 78 3.09 2.65 -13.10
C ALA A 78 2.49 1.25 -13.26
N VAL A 79 1.20 1.15 -13.02
CA VAL A 79 0.41 -0.08 -13.16
C VAL A 79 -0.71 0.19 -14.15
N LYS A 80 -1.39 -0.84 -14.67
CA LYS A 80 -2.45 -0.66 -15.69
C LYS A 80 -3.45 0.48 -15.39
N ALA A 81 -3.82 0.63 -14.11
CA ALA A 81 -4.77 1.63 -13.63
C ALA A 81 -4.23 3.07 -13.55
N GLY A 82 -2.91 3.27 -13.55
CA GLY A 82 -2.29 4.58 -13.34
C GLY A 82 -0.87 4.54 -12.80
N ILE A 83 -0.27 5.72 -12.66
CA ILE A 83 0.99 5.92 -11.93
C ILE A 83 0.73 5.77 -10.43
N LEU A 84 1.48 4.90 -9.74
CA LEU A 84 1.33 4.73 -8.31
C LEU A 84 1.79 5.98 -7.55
N HIS A 85 0.96 6.44 -6.61
CA HIS A 85 1.27 7.58 -5.80
C HIS A 85 2.41 7.28 -4.82
N GLY A 86 3.44 8.11 -4.86
CA GLY A 86 4.59 8.03 -3.97
C GLY A 86 5.78 7.33 -4.62
N GLY A 87 6.94 7.51 -4.00
CA GLY A 87 8.18 6.87 -4.40
C GLY A 87 8.33 5.50 -3.75
N TYR A 88 8.85 4.54 -4.51
CA TYR A 88 9.09 3.18 -4.06
C TYR A 88 10.57 2.92 -3.89
N SER A 89 10.97 2.21 -2.84
CA SER A 89 12.35 1.72 -2.65
C SER A 89 12.49 0.27 -3.13
N ARG A 90 13.72 -0.19 -3.38
CA ARG A 90 13.98 -1.55 -3.91
C ARG A 90 13.40 -2.70 -3.09
N ASN A 91 13.20 -2.51 -1.80
CA ASN A 91 12.61 -3.52 -0.90
C ASN A 91 11.08 -3.54 -0.90
N GLN A 92 10.43 -2.60 -1.61
CA GLN A 92 8.99 -2.49 -1.69
C GLN A 92 8.41 -3.12 -2.96
N PHE A 93 9.25 -3.69 -3.82
CA PHE A 93 8.83 -4.39 -5.03
C PHE A 93 9.87 -5.45 -5.40
N ASP A 94 9.44 -6.44 -6.19
CA ASP A 94 10.32 -7.44 -6.76
C ASP A 94 10.46 -7.23 -8.27
N LEU A 95 11.67 -7.37 -8.81
CA LEU A 95 11.88 -7.34 -10.26
C LEU A 95 11.33 -8.61 -10.91
N CYS A 96 10.55 -8.43 -11.97
CA CYS A 96 10.00 -9.53 -12.73
C CYS A 96 10.95 -9.87 -13.89
N PRO A 97 11.43 -11.12 -14.02
CA PRO A 97 12.33 -11.50 -15.11
C PRO A 97 11.64 -11.52 -16.48
N GLN A 98 10.31 -11.53 -16.50
CA GLN A 98 9.50 -11.60 -17.71
C GLN A 98 8.89 -10.22 -18.00
N ARG A 99 8.90 -9.84 -19.27
CA ARG A 99 8.23 -8.62 -19.74
C ARG A 99 6.76 -8.89 -20.00
N LEU A 100 5.94 -8.70 -18.96
CA LEU A 100 4.50 -8.98 -18.98
C LEU A 100 3.64 -7.74 -19.29
N LEU A 101 4.20 -6.55 -19.10
CA LEU A 101 3.59 -5.26 -19.44
C LEU A 101 4.56 -4.44 -20.26
N THR A 102 4.03 -3.71 -21.24
CA THR A 102 4.73 -2.66 -21.97
C THR A 102 4.20 -1.29 -21.56
N GLU A 103 4.88 -0.22 -21.99
CA GLU A 103 4.48 1.15 -21.70
C GLU A 103 3.09 1.49 -22.28
N GLU A 104 2.64 0.80 -23.34
CA GLU A 104 1.31 1.02 -23.91
C GLU A 104 0.16 0.45 -23.03
N ASP A 105 0.46 -0.53 -22.17
CA ASP A 105 -0.53 -1.16 -21.29
C ASP A 105 -0.83 -0.34 -20.02
N VAL A 106 -0.09 0.75 -19.81
CA VAL A 106 -0.07 1.51 -18.56
C VAL A 106 -0.70 2.88 -18.77
N SER A 107 -1.65 3.25 -17.91
CA SER A 107 -2.24 4.58 -17.95
C SER A 107 -1.28 5.61 -17.33
N LEU A 108 -0.74 6.53 -18.12
CA LEU A 108 0.17 7.59 -17.62
C LEU A 108 -0.56 8.86 -17.17
N ASP A 109 -1.83 9.02 -17.57
CA ASP A 109 -2.58 10.26 -17.36
C ASP A 109 -3.13 10.44 -15.94
N LYS A 110 -3.08 9.39 -15.12
CA LYS A 110 -3.74 9.34 -13.81
C LYS A 110 -2.82 8.83 -12.73
N ALA A 111 -2.71 9.59 -11.65
CA ALA A 111 -2.12 9.12 -10.41
C ALA A 111 -3.14 8.32 -9.58
N VAL A 112 -2.76 7.13 -9.13
CA VAL A 112 -3.61 6.22 -8.35
C VAL A 112 -2.88 5.74 -7.10
N SER A 113 -3.62 5.53 -6.01
CA SER A 113 -3.08 4.84 -4.84
C SER A 113 -2.99 3.34 -5.12
N LEU A 114 -2.08 2.63 -4.42
CA LEU A 114 -1.99 1.16 -4.49
C LEU A 114 -3.34 0.49 -4.25
N ARG A 115 -4.09 0.95 -3.25
CA ARG A 115 -5.44 0.46 -2.94
C ARG A 115 -6.41 0.67 -4.11
N SER A 116 -6.41 1.85 -4.72
CA SER A 116 -7.29 2.17 -5.85
C SER A 116 -6.97 1.28 -7.05
N ALA A 117 -5.68 1.09 -7.35
CA ALA A 117 -5.25 0.22 -8.44
C ALA A 117 -5.64 -1.24 -8.22
N VAL A 118 -5.55 -1.74 -6.97
CA VAL A 118 -5.98 -3.11 -6.63
C VAL A 118 -7.49 -3.26 -6.76
N ILE A 119 -8.28 -2.29 -6.31
CA ILE A 119 -9.74 -2.32 -6.48
C ILE A 119 -10.12 -2.36 -7.96
N GLU A 120 -9.42 -1.60 -8.80
CA GLU A 120 -9.69 -1.53 -10.24
C GLU A 120 -9.31 -2.81 -10.98
N GLN A 121 -8.23 -3.49 -10.57
CA GLN A 121 -7.82 -4.78 -11.14
C GLN A 121 -8.56 -5.98 -10.52
N SER A 122 -9.18 -5.81 -9.36
CA SER A 122 -9.87 -6.88 -8.66
C SER A 122 -11.19 -7.23 -9.34
N ALA A 123 -11.35 -8.50 -9.71
CA ALA A 123 -12.64 -9.04 -10.12
C ALA A 123 -13.69 -9.04 -8.98
N SER A 124 -13.25 -8.88 -7.73
CA SER A 124 -14.09 -8.97 -6.52
C SER A 124 -14.22 -7.64 -5.74
N GLY A 125 -13.72 -6.53 -6.29
CA GLY A 125 -13.84 -5.18 -5.72
C GLY A 125 -12.79 -4.79 -4.67
N GLY A 126 -11.67 -5.52 -4.57
CA GLY A 126 -10.44 -5.16 -3.84
C GLY A 126 -10.50 -5.21 -2.31
N GLN A 127 -11.60 -4.80 -1.69
CA GLN A 127 -11.76 -4.87 -0.24
C GLN A 127 -12.57 -6.09 0.18
N GLY A 128 -11.90 -7.08 0.77
CA GLY A 128 -12.54 -8.31 1.26
C GLY A 128 -13.53 -8.13 2.42
N ILE A 129 -13.74 -6.90 2.93
CA ILE A 129 -14.67 -6.60 4.04
C ILE A 129 -15.34 -5.24 3.84
N VAL A 130 -16.50 -5.22 3.19
CA VAL A 130 -17.42 -4.08 3.22
C VAL A 130 -18.32 -4.21 4.46
N LYS A 131 -18.19 -3.28 5.42
CA LYS A 131 -19.08 -3.18 6.58
C LYS A 131 -19.71 -1.79 6.70
N CYS A 132 -21.02 -1.72 6.95
CA CYS A 132 -21.66 -0.48 7.35
C CYS A 132 -21.48 -0.22 8.84
N SER A 133 -21.46 1.05 9.25
CA SER A 133 -21.42 1.49 10.66
C SER A 133 -22.80 1.94 11.17
N CYS A 134 -23.88 1.40 10.59
CA CYS A 134 -25.24 1.82 10.94
C CYS A 134 -25.62 1.31 12.33
N ALA A 135 -26.01 2.22 13.23
CA ALA A 135 -26.47 1.91 14.59
C ALA A 135 -27.91 1.37 14.62
N GLY A 136 -28.25 0.43 13.75
CA GLY A 136 -29.57 -0.18 13.65
C GLY A 136 -29.90 -0.70 12.25
N SER A 137 -30.58 -1.84 12.21
CA SER A 137 -30.85 -2.61 10.99
C SER A 137 -31.90 -1.97 10.06
N THR A 138 -32.75 -1.08 10.59
CA THR A 138 -33.78 -0.33 9.84
C THR A 138 -33.24 0.89 9.09
N LYS A 139 -32.05 1.39 9.47
CA LYS A 139 -31.46 2.63 8.95
C LYS A 139 -30.72 2.43 7.62
N CYS A 140 -30.66 1.20 7.11
CA CYS A 140 -29.95 0.85 5.88
C CYS A 140 -30.73 1.14 4.58
N LYS A 141 -31.60 2.15 4.56
CA LYS A 141 -32.40 2.52 3.37
C LYS A 141 -31.90 3.76 2.65
N THR A 142 -30.91 4.44 3.21
CA THR A 142 -30.41 5.74 2.72
C THR A 142 -28.92 5.67 2.44
N ASN A 143 -28.40 6.64 1.70
CA ASN A 143 -26.97 6.79 1.42
C ASN A 143 -26.10 7.02 2.68
N ARG A 144 -26.71 7.10 3.88
CA ARG A 144 -25.99 7.02 5.17
C ARG A 144 -25.42 5.61 5.44
N CYS A 145 -26.04 4.58 4.87
CA CYS A 145 -25.47 3.23 4.89
C CYS A 145 -24.45 3.08 3.76
N LYS A 146 -23.22 2.66 4.11
CA LYS A 146 -22.13 2.43 3.14
C LYS A 146 -22.49 1.35 2.13
N CYS A 147 -23.13 0.27 2.56
CA CYS A 147 -23.55 -0.83 1.70
C CYS A 147 -24.63 -0.36 0.71
N TYR A 148 -25.68 0.30 1.20
CA TYR A 148 -26.75 0.86 0.35
C TYR A 148 -26.20 1.87 -0.67
N LYS A 149 -25.32 2.79 -0.24
CA LYS A 149 -24.66 3.76 -1.12
C LYS A 149 -23.81 3.08 -2.20
N ALA A 150 -23.13 2.00 -1.85
CA ALA A 150 -22.34 1.19 -2.77
C ALA A 150 -23.21 0.24 -3.63
N LYS A 151 -24.54 0.26 -3.47
CA LYS A 151 -25.49 -0.66 -4.12
C LYS A 151 -25.22 -2.14 -3.82
N VAL A 152 -24.72 -2.44 -2.62
CA VAL A 152 -24.46 -3.79 -2.12
C VAL A 152 -25.35 -4.10 -0.91
N LEU A 153 -25.79 -5.36 -0.79
CA LEU A 153 -26.56 -5.83 0.36
C LEU A 153 -25.68 -5.99 1.61
N CYS A 154 -26.22 -5.61 2.76
CA CYS A 154 -25.59 -5.80 4.07
C CYS A 154 -25.56 -7.29 4.41
N ASN A 155 -24.37 -7.83 4.67
CA ASN A 155 -24.19 -9.20 5.16
C ASN A 155 -24.19 -9.26 6.70
N SER A 156 -24.05 -10.47 7.26
CA SER A 156 -23.99 -10.73 8.71
C SER A 156 -22.82 -10.04 9.44
N ARG A 157 -21.82 -9.50 8.71
CA ARG A 157 -20.72 -8.73 9.30
C ARG A 157 -21.07 -7.25 9.53
N CYS A 158 -22.14 -6.76 8.91
CA CYS A 158 -22.68 -5.41 9.13
C CYS A 158 -23.57 -5.39 10.36
N HIS A 159 -24.44 -6.39 10.45
CA HIS A 159 -25.34 -6.61 11.57
C HIS A 159 -25.31 -8.10 11.88
N SER A 160 -24.90 -8.46 13.10
CA SER A 160 -24.72 -9.86 13.51
C SER A 160 -25.96 -10.71 13.25
N SER A 161 -27.08 -10.38 13.92
CA SER A 161 -28.32 -11.16 13.92
C SER A 161 -29.59 -10.33 13.72
N GLN A 162 -29.48 -9.00 13.54
CA GLN A 162 -30.65 -8.14 13.36
C GLN A 162 -31.14 -8.16 11.90
N SER A 163 -32.46 -8.11 11.70
CA SER A 163 -33.09 -8.02 10.38
C SER A 163 -32.76 -6.68 9.72
N CYS A 164 -31.78 -6.68 8.81
CA CYS A 164 -31.43 -5.51 8.03
C CYS A 164 -32.42 -5.30 6.90
N THR A 165 -32.82 -4.05 6.68
CA THR A 165 -33.72 -3.68 5.57
C THR A 165 -33.04 -3.67 4.21
N ASN A 166 -31.72 -3.76 4.16
CA ASN A 166 -30.90 -3.87 2.96
C ASN A 166 -30.08 -5.16 3.03
N LYS A 167 -30.75 -6.30 3.23
CA LYS A 167 -30.14 -7.63 3.30
C LYS A 167 -30.40 -8.38 2.00
#